data_AF-A0A7Y3BCR4-F1
#
_entry.id   AF-A0A7Y3BCR4-F1
#
_cell.length_a   1.000
_cell.length_b   1.000
_cell.length_c   1.000
_cell.angle_alpha   90.00
_cell.angle_beta   90.00
_cell.angle_gamma   90.00
#
_symmetry.space_group_name_H-M   'P 1'
#
loop_
_entity.id
_entity.type
_entity.pdbx_description
1 polymer ?
#
loop_
_entity_poly.entity_id
_entity_poly.type
_entity_poly.pdbx_seq_one_letter_code
_entity_poly.pdbx_strand_id
1 'polypeptide(L)'
;PVYQSPKDRIWTLPVIGDWLMPLFGGIALRRELAREDNAPTVIPNLTQRLASETRRRGYLPSLLSSRRHVLAQTLEEDHRTITDYGTPVLAIWGQDDGVINLTSMGKLAALNPNAHHVEIPKGSHNFPQTHPGRVAEILKDFLGEQKLRTRRISSQASSTPASRHS
;
A
#
# COMPACT_ATOMS: atom_id res chain seq x y z
N PRO A 1 12.05 7.51 1.68
CA PRO A 1 12.13 6.11 1.19
C PRO A 1 12.08 5.18 2.41
N VAL A 2 11.17 4.22 2.40
CA VAL A 2 11.06 3.18 3.43
C VAL A 2 12.33 2.32 3.29
N TYR A 3 13.11 2.14 4.37
CA TYR A 3 14.44 1.50 4.41
C TYR A 3 15.66 2.35 3.99
N GLN A 4 15.96 3.43 4.72
CA GLN A 4 17.25 4.14 4.60
C GLN A 4 18.07 4.19 5.90
N SER A 5 17.74 3.40 6.93
CA SER A 5 18.66 3.28 8.05
C SER A 5 19.98 2.63 7.58
N PRO A 6 21.14 2.97 8.17
CA PRO A 6 22.41 2.35 7.82
C PRO A 6 22.38 0.82 7.90
N LYS A 7 21.54 0.28 8.81
CA LYS A 7 21.33 -1.16 8.98
C LYS A 7 20.56 -1.77 7.81
N ASP A 8 19.59 -1.06 7.23
CA ASP A 8 18.79 -1.54 6.10
C ASP A 8 19.57 -1.54 4.78
N ARG A 9 20.47 -0.55 4.61
CA ARG A 9 21.35 -0.46 3.44
C ARG A 9 22.25 -1.68 3.30
N ILE A 10 22.69 -2.29 4.40
CA ILE A 10 23.54 -3.49 4.39
C ILE A 10 22.84 -4.68 3.72
N TRP A 11 21.51 -4.80 3.88
CA TRP A 11 20.73 -5.88 3.28
C TRP A 11 20.48 -5.70 1.78
N THR A 12 20.62 -4.48 1.25
CA THR A 12 20.35 -4.16 -0.16
C THR A 12 21.61 -3.96 -0.99
N LEU A 13 22.81 -3.87 -0.38
CA LEU A 13 24.08 -3.75 -1.09
C LEU A 13 24.29 -4.91 -2.10
N PRO A 14 24.83 -4.64 -3.29
CA PRO A 14 25.23 -5.68 -4.23
C PRO A 14 26.30 -6.56 -3.59
N VAL A 15 26.28 -7.87 -3.90
CA VAL A 15 27.14 -8.91 -3.32
C VAL A 15 26.76 -9.25 -1.87
N ILE A 16 26.73 -8.29 -0.94
CA ILE A 16 26.45 -8.54 0.48
C ILE A 16 24.98 -8.97 0.71
N GLY A 17 24.03 -8.23 0.14
CA GLY A 17 22.60 -8.55 0.22
C GLY A 17 22.23 -9.86 -0.50
N ASP A 18 22.95 -10.19 -1.56
CA ASP A 18 22.77 -11.44 -2.34
C ASP A 18 23.13 -12.69 -1.54
N TRP A 19 24.07 -12.56 -0.60
CA TRP A 19 24.42 -13.63 0.34
C TRP A 19 23.56 -13.60 1.60
N LEU A 20 23.30 -12.41 2.17
CA LEU A 20 22.58 -12.27 3.44
C LEU A 20 21.09 -12.59 3.34
N MET A 21 20.40 -12.25 2.24
CA MET A 21 18.96 -12.48 2.13
C MET A 21 18.59 -13.97 2.02
N PRO A 22 19.24 -14.79 1.18
CA PRO A 22 18.97 -16.23 1.15
C PRO A 22 19.34 -16.95 2.46
N LEU A 23 20.39 -16.49 3.16
CA LEU A 23 20.90 -17.14 4.37
C LEU A 23 20.17 -16.71 5.66
N PHE A 24 19.85 -15.42 5.80
CA PHE A 24 19.34 -14.84 7.05
C PHE A 24 18.01 -14.09 6.90
N GLY A 25 17.60 -13.73 5.68
CA GLY A 25 16.37 -12.96 5.44
C GLY A 25 15.12 -13.68 5.94
N GLY A 26 15.03 -15.00 5.73
CA GLY A 26 13.93 -15.81 6.25
C GLY A 26 13.90 -15.91 7.78
N ILE A 27 15.06 -15.89 8.45
CA ILE A 27 15.14 -15.91 9.93
C ILE A 27 14.75 -14.54 10.49
N ALA A 28 15.23 -13.45 9.89
CA ALA A 28 14.92 -12.08 10.31
C ALA A 28 13.41 -11.79 10.19
N LEU A 29 12.80 -12.09 9.04
CA LEU A 29 11.37 -11.90 8.81
C LEU A 29 10.52 -12.71 9.77
N ARG A 30 10.88 -13.98 10.03
CA ARG A 30 10.13 -14.80 11.00
C ARG A 30 10.22 -14.27 12.42
N ARG A 31 11.37 -13.69 12.80
CA ARG A 31 11.53 -13.05 14.13
C ARG A 31 10.70 -11.77 14.24
N GLU A 32 10.59 -11.01 13.17
CA GLU A 32 9.72 -9.83 13.09
C GLU A 32 8.25 -10.22 13.20
N LEU A 33 7.81 -11.19 12.38
CA LEU A 33 6.46 -11.75 12.45
C LEU A 33 6.12 -12.32 13.83
N ALA A 34 7.07 -13.00 14.50
CA ALA A 34 6.85 -13.53 15.85
C ALA A 34 6.69 -12.43 16.93
N ARG A 35 7.23 -11.22 16.70
CA ARG A 35 6.99 -10.07 17.59
C ARG A 35 5.62 -9.45 17.35
N GLU A 36 5.12 -9.56 16.13
CA GLU A 36 3.80 -9.08 15.71
C GLU A 36 2.67 -10.09 15.96
N ASP A 37 2.98 -11.32 16.35
CA ASP A 37 2.03 -12.43 16.56
C ASP A 37 0.94 -12.14 17.59
N ASN A 38 1.17 -11.16 18.48
CA ASN A 38 0.19 -10.72 19.47
C ASN A 38 -0.79 -9.65 18.94
N ALA A 39 -0.65 -9.19 17.69
CA ALA A 39 -1.57 -8.24 17.10
C ALA A 39 -2.92 -8.93 16.84
N PRO A 40 -4.06 -8.37 17.31
CA PRO A 40 -5.37 -8.95 17.07
C PRO A 40 -5.63 -9.08 15.57
N THR A 41 -5.78 -10.30 15.07
CA THR A 41 -6.14 -10.57 13.67
C THR A 41 -7.28 -11.57 13.61
N VAL A 42 -8.14 -11.40 12.62
CA VAL A 42 -9.21 -12.37 12.31
C VAL A 42 -8.69 -13.58 11.53
N ILE A 43 -7.43 -13.55 11.07
CA ILE A 43 -6.84 -14.57 10.22
C ILE A 43 -6.15 -15.63 11.09
N PRO A 44 -6.63 -16.89 11.11
CA PRO A 44 -6.03 -17.92 11.95
C PRO A 44 -4.62 -18.28 11.45
N ASN A 45 -3.70 -18.39 12.41
CA ASN A 45 -2.29 -18.78 12.20
C ASN A 45 -1.56 -17.88 11.19
N LEU A 46 -1.88 -16.57 11.16
CA LEU A 46 -1.31 -15.62 10.20
C LEU A 46 0.23 -15.63 10.21
N THR A 47 0.85 -15.53 11.38
CA THR A 47 2.30 -15.56 11.56
C THR A 47 2.92 -16.84 10.98
N GLN A 48 2.32 -18.00 11.22
CA GLN A 48 2.79 -19.26 10.68
C GLN A 48 2.67 -19.31 9.15
N ARG A 49 1.56 -18.80 8.60
CA ARG A 49 1.33 -18.70 7.15
C ARG A 49 2.39 -17.80 6.50
N LEU A 50 2.61 -16.60 7.03
CA LEU A 50 3.64 -15.67 6.56
C LEU A 50 5.05 -16.26 6.69
N ALA A 51 5.34 -16.93 7.81
CA ALA A 51 6.60 -17.64 7.99
C ALA A 51 6.81 -18.76 6.96
N SER A 52 5.74 -19.45 6.54
CA SER A 52 5.81 -20.49 5.51
C SER A 52 6.14 -19.93 4.13
N GLU A 53 5.70 -18.71 3.81
CA GLU A 53 6.03 -18.03 2.54
C GLU A 53 7.53 -17.85 2.38
N THR A 54 8.23 -17.50 3.46
CA THR A 54 9.70 -17.33 3.45
C THR A 54 10.47 -18.61 3.10
N ARG A 55 9.83 -19.78 3.14
CA ARG A 55 10.41 -21.08 2.75
C ARG A 55 10.17 -21.42 1.28
N ARG A 56 9.30 -20.68 0.58
CA ARG A 56 8.99 -20.94 -0.83
C ARG A 56 10.14 -20.49 -1.71
N ARG A 57 10.47 -21.32 -2.71
CA ARG A 57 11.49 -21.01 -3.71
C ARG A 57 11.15 -19.69 -4.41
N GLY A 58 12.11 -18.77 -4.44
CA GLY A 58 11.94 -17.46 -5.08
C GLY A 58 11.41 -16.35 -4.17
N TYR A 59 10.83 -16.65 -3.00
CA TYR A 59 10.31 -15.60 -2.11
C TYR A 59 11.39 -14.59 -1.67
N LEU A 60 12.50 -15.10 -1.12
CA LEU A 60 13.59 -14.24 -0.63
C LEU A 60 14.30 -13.48 -1.77
N PRO A 61 14.61 -14.10 -2.93
CA PRO A 61 15.07 -13.37 -4.12
C PRO A 61 14.12 -12.27 -4.58
N SER A 62 12.81 -12.55 -4.66
CA SER A 62 11.81 -11.55 -5.07
C SER A 62 11.73 -10.40 -4.09
N LEU A 63 11.76 -10.67 -2.79
CA LEU A 63 11.76 -9.62 -1.77
C LEU A 63 13.00 -8.73 -1.84
N LEU A 64 14.18 -9.32 -2.07
CA LEU A 64 15.41 -8.55 -2.28
C LEU A 64 15.34 -7.68 -3.54
N SER A 65 14.85 -8.25 -4.64
CA SER A 65 14.62 -7.53 -5.89
C SER A 65 13.67 -6.34 -5.67
N SER A 66 12.52 -6.55 -5.02
CA SER A 66 11.58 -5.48 -4.69
C SER A 66 12.23 -4.37 -3.86
N ARG A 67 13.06 -4.72 -2.86
CA ARG A 67 13.77 -3.72 -2.04
C ARG A 67 14.78 -2.89 -2.84
N ARG A 68 15.48 -3.51 -3.80
CA ARG A 68 16.51 -2.84 -4.60
C ARG A 68 15.95 -1.97 -5.71
N HIS A 69 14.82 -2.38 -6.29
CA HIS A 69 14.29 -1.76 -7.49
C HIS A 69 13.00 -0.99 -7.21
N VAL A 70 11.98 -1.66 -6.69
CA VAL A 70 10.64 -1.05 -6.51
C VAL A 70 10.62 -0.09 -5.33
N LEU A 71 11.03 -0.54 -4.13
CA LEU A 71 10.91 0.24 -2.90
C LEU A 71 11.99 1.34 -2.77
N ALA A 72 13.02 1.29 -3.62
CA ALA A 72 14.07 2.30 -3.66
C ALA A 72 13.68 3.53 -4.50
N GLN A 73 12.67 3.40 -5.36
CA GLN A 73 12.24 4.45 -6.28
C GLN A 73 11.33 5.48 -5.59
N THR A 74 11.40 6.71 -6.08
CA THR A 74 10.43 7.76 -5.79
C THR A 74 9.35 7.74 -6.86
N LEU A 75 8.07 7.70 -6.47
CA LEU A 75 6.93 7.56 -7.38
C LEU A 75 6.15 8.87 -7.57
N GLU A 76 6.79 10.02 -7.38
CA GLU A 76 6.11 11.32 -7.45
C GLU A 76 5.52 11.62 -8.82
N GLU A 77 6.28 11.34 -9.89
CA GLU A 77 5.83 11.53 -11.28
C GLU A 77 4.65 10.62 -11.64
N ASP A 78 4.69 9.36 -11.19
CA ASP A 78 3.59 8.42 -11.36
C ASP A 78 2.32 8.92 -10.66
N HIS A 79 2.45 9.43 -9.43
CA HIS A 79 1.32 10.00 -8.70
C HIS A 79 0.76 11.26 -9.37
N ARG A 80 1.61 12.13 -9.92
CA ARG A 80 1.15 13.29 -10.72
C ARG A 80 0.39 12.85 -11.95
N THR A 81 0.93 11.86 -12.67
CA THR A 81 0.28 11.29 -13.85
C THR A 81 -1.12 10.76 -13.51
N ILE A 82 -1.27 10.02 -12.41
CA ILE A 82 -2.58 9.54 -11.93
C ILE A 82 -3.54 10.71 -11.64
N THR A 83 -3.04 11.78 -11.02
CA THR A 83 -3.82 13.01 -10.76
C THR A 83 -4.28 13.66 -12.07
N ASP A 84 -3.39 13.81 -13.04
CA ASP A 84 -3.67 14.46 -14.33
C ASP A 84 -4.70 13.69 -15.15
N TYR A 85 -4.68 12.35 -15.07
CA TYR A 85 -5.72 11.49 -15.65
C TYR A 85 -7.08 11.59 -14.92
N GLY A 86 -7.15 12.26 -13.78
CA GLY A 86 -8.37 12.37 -12.98
C GLY A 86 -8.85 11.04 -12.41
N THR A 87 -7.93 10.07 -12.28
CA THR A 87 -8.25 8.75 -11.74
C THR A 87 -8.63 8.88 -10.26
N PRO A 88 -9.81 8.40 -9.82
CA PRO A 88 -10.17 8.44 -8.41
C PRO A 88 -9.20 7.58 -7.57
N VAL A 89 -8.59 8.17 -6.54
CA VAL A 89 -7.64 7.50 -5.64
C VAL A 89 -8.21 7.46 -4.24
N LEU A 90 -8.22 6.27 -3.63
CA LEU A 90 -8.42 6.07 -2.20
C LEU A 90 -7.09 5.66 -1.57
N ALA A 91 -6.67 6.37 -0.53
CA ALA A 91 -5.49 6.04 0.26
C ALA A 91 -5.91 5.77 1.71
N ILE A 92 -5.68 4.52 2.17
CA ILE A 92 -5.99 4.08 3.53
C ILE A 92 -4.70 4.04 4.34
N TRP A 93 -4.70 4.63 5.54
CA TRP A 93 -3.52 4.81 6.37
C TRP A 93 -3.74 4.17 7.74
N GLY A 94 -2.70 3.55 8.30
CA GLY A 94 -2.67 3.18 9.71
C GLY A 94 -2.16 4.34 10.56
N GLN A 95 -2.89 4.73 11.60
CA GLN A 95 -2.48 5.79 12.52
C GLN A 95 -1.11 5.50 13.18
N ASP A 96 -0.91 4.24 13.56
CA ASP A 96 0.29 3.75 14.26
C ASP A 96 1.24 3.00 13.29
N ASP A 97 1.17 3.31 11.98
CA ASP A 97 2.04 2.69 10.98
C ASP A 97 3.50 3.19 11.13
N GLY A 98 4.35 2.32 11.66
CA GLY A 98 5.79 2.56 11.83
C GLY A 98 6.62 2.38 10.56
N VAL A 99 6.04 1.86 9.48
CA VAL A 99 6.71 1.60 8.19
C VAL A 99 6.39 2.72 7.20
N ILE A 100 5.11 3.06 7.05
CA ILE A 100 4.60 4.14 6.20
C ILE A 100 3.97 5.20 7.10
N ASN A 101 4.81 6.11 7.59
CA ASN A 101 4.39 7.16 8.51
C ASN A 101 3.36 8.12 7.88
N LEU A 102 2.46 8.70 8.69
CA LEU A 102 1.47 9.71 8.30
C LEU A 102 2.04 10.93 7.55
N THR A 103 3.32 11.26 7.71
CA THR A 103 4.00 12.26 6.86
C THR A 103 3.90 11.93 5.37
N SER A 104 3.80 10.64 5.01
CA SER A 104 3.57 10.18 3.63
C SER A 104 2.17 10.53 3.12
N MET A 105 1.17 10.61 4.01
CA MET A 105 -0.18 11.10 3.69
C MET A 105 -0.10 12.54 3.20
N GLY A 106 0.62 13.41 3.92
CA GLY A 106 0.81 14.80 3.53
C GLY A 106 1.51 14.96 2.18
N LYS A 107 2.50 14.11 1.89
CA LYS A 107 3.16 14.09 0.57
C LYS A 107 2.19 13.70 -0.54
N LEU A 108 1.40 12.64 -0.34
CA LEU A 108 0.42 12.22 -1.34
C LEU A 108 -0.67 13.29 -1.52
N ALA A 109 -1.15 13.91 -0.46
CA ALA A 109 -2.14 14.99 -0.54
C ALA A 109 -1.62 16.20 -1.34
N ALA A 110 -0.32 16.50 -1.26
CA ALA A 110 0.30 17.54 -2.08
C ALA A 110 0.44 17.16 -3.56
N LEU A 111 0.69 15.88 -3.87
CA LEU A 111 0.83 15.37 -5.25
C LEU A 111 -0.51 15.09 -5.93
N ASN A 112 -1.50 14.66 -5.16
CA ASN A 112 -2.85 14.37 -5.60
C ASN A 112 -3.86 14.94 -4.59
N PRO A 113 -4.22 16.23 -4.72
CA PRO A 113 -5.21 16.87 -3.84
C PRO A 113 -6.60 16.25 -3.91
N ASN A 114 -6.88 15.45 -4.95
CA ASN A 114 -8.17 14.78 -5.15
C ASN A 114 -8.19 13.36 -4.55
N ALA A 115 -7.10 12.88 -3.97
CA ALA A 115 -7.07 11.59 -3.30
C ALA A 115 -7.96 11.64 -2.04
N HIS A 116 -8.80 10.61 -1.87
CA HIS A 116 -9.58 10.44 -0.65
C HIS A 116 -8.70 9.72 0.38
N HIS A 117 -8.38 10.43 1.48
CA HIS A 117 -7.59 9.88 2.57
C HIS A 117 -8.49 9.39 3.70
N VAL A 118 -8.27 8.14 4.14
CA VAL A 118 -8.95 7.57 5.31
C VAL A 118 -7.91 6.99 6.25
N GLU A 119 -7.92 7.45 7.50
CA GLU A 119 -7.08 6.92 8.56
C GLU A 119 -7.85 5.86 9.36
N ILE A 120 -7.18 4.75 9.69
CA ILE A 120 -7.67 3.72 10.61
C ILE A 120 -7.04 3.99 11.99
N PRO A 121 -7.85 4.40 12.98
CA PRO A 121 -7.38 4.63 14.34
C PRO A 121 -6.72 3.36 14.90
N LYS A 122 -5.58 3.53 15.58
CA LYS A 122 -4.78 2.43 16.13
C LYS A 122 -4.33 1.37 15.10
N GLY A 123 -4.42 1.68 13.80
CA GLY A 123 -3.99 0.79 12.74
C GLY A 123 -2.47 0.82 12.60
N SER A 124 -1.79 -0.33 12.73
CA SER A 124 -0.38 -0.48 12.37
C SER A 124 -0.21 -0.77 10.87
N HIS A 125 1.02 -1.01 10.40
CA HIS A 125 1.28 -1.39 9.01
C HIS A 125 0.46 -2.60 8.52
N ASN A 126 0.12 -3.50 9.44
CA ASN A 126 -0.65 -4.71 9.17
C ASN A 126 -2.17 -4.50 9.37
N PHE A 127 -2.66 -3.27 9.31
CA PHE A 127 -4.10 -2.97 9.39
C PHE A 127 -4.95 -3.77 8.38
N PRO A 128 -4.48 -4.15 7.17
CA PRO A 128 -5.29 -4.98 6.28
C PRO A 128 -5.65 -6.34 6.88
N GLN A 129 -4.80 -6.88 7.76
CA GLN A 129 -5.00 -8.18 8.42
C GLN A 129 -5.65 -8.04 9.80
N THR A 130 -5.45 -6.92 10.50
CA THR A 130 -6.01 -6.69 11.85
C THR A 130 -7.38 -6.02 11.81
N HIS A 131 -7.66 -5.18 10.80
CA HIS A 131 -8.91 -4.44 10.62
C HIS A 131 -9.61 -4.71 9.26
N PRO A 132 -9.69 -5.97 8.76
CA PRO A 132 -10.19 -6.23 7.41
C PRO A 132 -11.65 -5.82 7.19
N GLY A 133 -12.49 -5.91 8.23
CA GLY A 133 -13.89 -5.43 8.15
C GLY A 133 -13.96 -3.93 7.88
N ARG A 134 -13.16 -3.15 8.61
CA ARG A 134 -13.10 -1.69 8.42
C ARG A 134 -12.55 -1.31 7.05
N VAL A 135 -11.51 -2.01 6.59
CA VAL A 135 -10.97 -1.81 5.22
C VAL A 135 -12.04 -2.12 4.17
N ALA A 136 -12.80 -3.20 4.33
CA ALA A 136 -13.86 -3.57 3.40
C ALA A 136 -15.02 -2.56 3.37
N GLU A 137 -15.39 -1.97 4.51
CA GLU A 137 -16.37 -0.87 4.58
C GLU A 137 -15.88 0.35 3.80
N ILE A 138 -14.66 0.82 4.07
CA ILE A 138 -14.07 1.99 3.40
C ILE A 138 -14.04 1.77 1.88
N LEU A 139 -13.65 0.57 1.43
CA LEU A 139 -13.64 0.21 0.01
C LEU A 139 -15.05 0.24 -0.60
N LYS A 140 -16.05 -0.31 0.10
CA LYS A 140 -17.45 -0.31 -0.38
C LYS A 140 -18.00 1.11 -0.52
N ASP A 141 -17.75 1.96 0.48
CA ASP A 141 -18.22 3.35 0.47
C ASP A 141 -17.61 4.11 -0.70
N PHE A 142 -16.28 4.04 -0.86
CA PHE A 142 -15.57 4.68 -1.95
C PHE A 142 -16.06 4.22 -3.34
N LEU A 143 -16.20 2.91 -3.55
CA LEU A 143 -16.70 2.37 -4.82
C LEU A 143 -18.16 2.77 -5.09
N GLY A 144 -18.98 2.85 -4.04
CA GLY A 144 -20.35 3.34 -4.11
C GLY A 144 -20.42 4.79 -4.60
N GLU A 145 -19.60 5.68 -4.03
CA GLU A 145 -19.49 7.08 -4.43
C GLU A 145 -19.05 7.22 -5.89
N GLN A 146 -18.03 6.45 -6.32
CA GLN A 146 -17.57 6.49 -7.72
C GLN A 146 -18.66 6.03 -8.69
N LYS A 147 -19.42 4.97 -8.34
CA LYS A 147 -20.53 4.49 -9.17
C LYS A 147 -21.62 5.56 -9.34
N LEU A 148 -21.95 6.30 -8.27
CA LEU A 148 -22.91 7.39 -8.32
C LEU A 148 -22.41 8.56 -9.18
N ARG A 149 -21.12 8.91 -9.06
CA ARG A 149 -20.49 9.97 -9.86
C ARG A 149 -20.56 9.64 -11.36
N THR A 150 -20.18 8.44 -11.75
CA THR A 150 -20.23 7.98 -13.15
C THR A 150 -21.66 8.02 -13.71
N ARG A 151 -22.66 7.59 -12.91
CA ARG A 151 -24.08 7.65 -13.32
C ARG A 151 -24.53 9.09 -13.57
N ARG A 152 -24.21 10.04 -12.67
CA ARG A 152 -24.56 11.46 -12.84
C ARG A 152 -23.97 12.07 -14.11
N ILE A 153 -22.70 11.77 -14.40
CA ILE A 153 -22.03 12.25 -15.61
C ILE A 153 -22.74 11.70 -16.86
N SER A 154 -23.05 10.39 -16.89
CA SER A 154 -23.76 9.78 -18.02
C SER A 154 -25.17 10.34 -18.23
N SER A 155 -25.91 10.63 -17.16
CA SER A 155 -27.26 11.22 -17.27
C SER A 155 -27.22 12.66 -17.75
N GLN A 156 -26.25 13.46 -17.31
CA GLN A 156 -26.09 14.85 -17.78
C GLN A 156 -25.72 14.89 -19.27
N ALA A 157 -24.78 14.06 -19.72
CA ALA A 157 -24.40 13.96 -21.13
C ALA A 157 -25.56 13.53 -22.05
N SER A 158 -26.52 12.75 -21.54
CA SER A 158 -27.69 12.30 -22.29
C SER A 158 -28.82 13.35 -22.35
N SER A 159 -28.76 14.38 -21.50
CA SER A 159 -29.82 15.41 -21.37
C SER A 159 -29.52 16.71 -22.13
N THR A 160 -28.32 16.88 -22.72
CA THR A 160 -27.99 18.04 -23.54
C THR A 160 -28.63 17.90 -24.92
N PRO A 161 -29.61 18.75 -25.31
CA PRO A 161 -30.18 18.68 -26.65
C PRO A 161 -29.12 19.13 -27.65
N ALA A 162 -28.97 18.39 -28.76
CA ALA A 162 -28.20 18.85 -29.90
C ALA A 162 -28.78 20.19 -30.36
N SER A 163 -28.09 21.30 -30.07
CA SER A 163 -28.45 22.61 -30.57
C SER A 163 -28.38 22.56 -32.09
N ARG A 164 -29.56 22.50 -32.73
CA ARG A 164 -29.72 22.69 -34.17
C ARG A 164 -29.21 24.09 -34.48
N HIS A 165 -28.05 24.18 -35.13
CA HIS A 165 -27.67 25.38 -35.87
C HIS A 165 -28.27 25.25 -37.27
N SER A 166 -29.25 26.13 -37.50
CA SER A 166 -29.84 26.50 -38.79
C SER A 166 -28.84 27.25 -39.66
#